data_AF-A0A7J2HRE1-F1
#
_entry.id   AF-A0A7J2HRE1-F1
#
_cell.length_a   1.000
_cell.length_b   1.000
_cell.length_c   1.000
_cell.angle_alpha   90.00
_cell.angle_beta   90.00
_cell.angle_gamma   90.00
#
_symmetry.space_group_name_H-M   'P 1'
#
loop_
_entity.id
_entity.type
_entity.pdbx_description
1 polymer ?
#
loop_
_entity_poly.entity_id
_entity_poly.type
_entity_poly.pdbx_seq_one_letter_code
_entity_poly.pdbx_strand_id
1 'polypeptide(L)'
;MVKPYEKLTDEGTILYLSVKFKTHRDAEAFIRQLKLPRSLFKVENKRVYTSIDLIDEVKKAKNIVKAEVMELSATYHRQVMGITPLL
;
A
#
# COMPACT_ATOMS: atom_id res chain seq x y z
N MET A 1 5.10 15.15 -8.54
CA MET A 1 3.62 15.28 -8.55
C MET A 1 3.06 14.12 -7.74
N VAL A 2 2.30 14.42 -6.67
CA VAL A 2 1.69 13.44 -5.76
C VAL A 2 0.68 12.60 -6.53
N LYS A 3 0.70 11.27 -6.36
CA LYS A 3 -0.26 10.35 -6.99
C LYS A 3 -1.61 10.41 -6.27
N PRO A 4 -2.73 10.07 -6.92
CA PRO A 4 -4.05 10.20 -6.30
C PRO A 4 -4.29 9.30 -5.08
N TYR A 5 -3.51 8.24 -4.91
CA TYR A 5 -3.58 7.34 -3.75
C TYR A 5 -2.54 7.66 -2.66
N GLU A 6 -1.73 8.69 -2.87
CA GLU A 6 -0.74 9.15 -1.92
C GLU A 6 -1.34 10.24 -1.03
N LYS A 7 -0.99 10.24 0.25
CA LYS A 7 -1.33 11.29 1.20
C LYS A 7 -0.09 12.16 1.45
N LEU A 8 -0.19 13.46 1.18
CA LEU A 8 0.84 14.44 1.52
C LEU A 8 0.59 14.95 2.94
N THR A 9 1.59 14.88 3.81
CA THR A 9 1.56 15.49 5.15
C THR A 9 1.96 16.97 5.08
N ASP A 10 1.65 17.71 6.15
CA ASP A 10 2.02 19.13 6.27
C ASP A 10 3.54 19.35 6.26
N GLU A 11 4.34 18.31 6.58
CA GLU A 11 5.80 18.30 6.55
C GLU A 11 6.40 18.01 5.16
N GLY A 12 5.56 17.83 4.13
CA GLY A 12 6.00 17.50 2.78
C GLY A 12 6.40 16.03 2.60
N THR A 13 5.94 15.15 3.49
CA THR A 13 6.16 13.70 3.41
C THR A 13 4.98 13.03 2.70
N ILE A 14 5.28 12.14 1.76
CA ILE A 14 4.28 11.35 1.04
C ILE A 14 4.13 9.98 1.70
N LEU A 15 2.89 9.62 2.02
CA LEU A 15 2.50 8.34 2.63
C LEU A 15 1.61 7.54 1.68
N TYR A 16 1.87 6.23 1.57
CA TYR A 16 0.99 5.28 0.88
C TYR A 16 1.20 3.85 1.41
N LEU A 17 0.25 2.95 1.20
CA LEU A 17 0.43 1.53 1.51
C LEU A 17 1.10 0.79 0.36
N SER A 18 2.01 -0.11 0.70
CA SER A 18 2.60 -1.12 -0.18
C SER A 18 2.24 -2.50 0.34
N VAL A 19 1.43 -3.23 -0.41
CA VAL A 19 0.90 -4.54 -0.02
C VAL A 19 1.39 -5.58 -1.01
N LYS A 20 2.26 -6.49 -0.54
CA LYS A 20 2.79 -7.61 -1.32
C LYS A 20 1.96 -8.87 -1.05
N PHE A 21 1.44 -9.48 -2.10
CA PHE A 21 0.69 -10.73 -2.08
C PHE A 21 1.55 -11.93 -2.48
N LYS A 22 1.06 -13.15 -2.20
CA LYS A 22 1.71 -14.41 -2.62
C LYS A 22 1.77 -14.53 -4.14
N THR A 23 0.73 -14.11 -4.85
CA THR A 23 0.62 -14.15 -6.31
C THR A 23 0.10 -12.84 -6.91
N HIS A 24 0.32 -12.64 -8.21
CA HIS A 24 -0.24 -11.50 -8.94
C HIS A 24 -1.78 -11.58 -8.99
N ARG A 25 -2.32 -12.80 -9.10
CA ARG A 25 -3.77 -13.05 -9.10
C ARG A 25 -4.42 -12.63 -7.78
N ASP A 26 -3.78 -12.87 -6.64
CA ASP A 26 -4.27 -12.41 -5.33
C ASP A 26 -4.31 -10.87 -5.24
N ALA A 27 -3.26 -10.20 -5.76
CA ALA A 27 -3.19 -8.74 -5.82
C ALA A 27 -4.33 -8.16 -6.67
N GLU A 28 -4.62 -8.74 -7.83
CA GLU A 28 -5.77 -8.33 -8.64
C GLU A 28 -7.10 -8.61 -7.95
N ALA A 29 -7.26 -9.76 -7.32
CA ALA A 29 -8.49 -10.12 -6.63
C ALA A 29 -8.81 -9.13 -5.50
N PHE A 30 -7.81 -8.74 -4.72
CA PHE A 30 -7.95 -7.73 -3.67
C PHE A 30 -8.44 -6.39 -4.22
N ILE A 31 -7.82 -5.88 -5.28
CA ILE A 31 -8.25 -4.62 -5.92
C ILE A 31 -9.68 -4.71 -6.47
N ARG A 32 -10.07 -5.84 -7.07
CA ARG A 32 -11.44 -6.04 -7.56
C ARG A 32 -12.47 -6.00 -6.43
N GLN A 33 -12.10 -6.47 -5.23
CA GLN A 33 -12.98 -6.42 -4.04
C GLN A 33 -13.18 -4.99 -3.52
N LEU A 34 -12.14 -4.16 -3.57
CA LEU A 34 -12.21 -2.77 -3.10
C LEU A 34 -13.13 -1.89 -3.94
N LYS A 35 -13.42 -2.27 -5.20
CA LYS A 35 -14.27 -1.51 -6.14
C LYS A 35 -13.84 -0.04 -6.31
N LEU A 36 -12.54 0.24 -6.14
CA LEU A 36 -12.00 1.58 -6.25
C LEU A 36 -11.71 1.97 -7.72
N PRO A 37 -11.74 3.26 -8.05
CA PRO A 37 -11.21 3.77 -9.31
C PRO A 37 -9.75 3.37 -9.53
N ARG A 38 -9.37 3.08 -10.79
CA ARG A 38 -7.99 2.73 -11.18
C ARG A 38 -6.94 3.78 -10.85
N SER A 39 -7.33 5.04 -10.63
CA SER A 39 -6.43 6.12 -10.22
C SER A 39 -6.03 6.04 -8.74
N LEU A 40 -6.84 5.38 -7.90
CA LEU A 40 -6.63 5.28 -6.45
C LEU A 40 -5.81 4.05 -6.02
N PHE A 41 -5.22 3.35 -6.97
CA PHE A 41 -4.25 2.32 -6.68
C PHE A 41 -3.33 2.09 -7.87
N LYS A 42 -2.26 1.35 -7.64
CA LYS A 42 -1.39 0.82 -8.69
C LYS A 42 -1.08 -0.64 -8.38
N VAL A 43 -1.14 -1.49 -9.39
CA VAL A 43 -0.75 -2.90 -9.26
C VAL A 43 0.51 -3.12 -10.08
N GLU A 44 1.57 -3.63 -9.45
CA GLU A 44 2.80 -4.05 -10.11
C GLU A 44 3.14 -5.47 -9.70
N ASN A 45 2.92 -6.42 -10.60
CA ASN A 45 3.12 -7.84 -10.35
C ASN A 45 2.39 -8.27 -9.05
N LYS A 46 3.10 -8.71 -8.02
CA LYS A 46 2.51 -9.16 -6.76
C LYS A 46 2.28 -8.04 -5.74
N ARG A 47 2.46 -6.77 -6.12
CA ARG A 47 2.31 -5.63 -5.21
C ARG A 47 1.15 -4.73 -5.60
N VAL A 48 0.45 -4.24 -4.59
CA VAL A 48 -0.58 -3.20 -4.68
C VAL A 48 -0.09 -1.98 -3.91
N TYR A 49 -0.19 -0.82 -4.53
CA TYR A 49 0.05 0.47 -3.91
C TYR A 49 -1.28 1.22 -3.81
N THR A 50 -1.63 1.72 -2.62
CA THR A 50 -2.92 2.39 -2.40
C THR A 50 -2.90 3.32 -1.19
N SER A 51 -4.01 4.00 -0.88
CA SER A 51 -4.09 4.95 0.25
C SER A 51 -3.91 4.26 1.60
N ILE A 52 -3.28 4.96 2.54
CA ILE A 52 -3.18 4.55 3.95
C ILE A 52 -4.53 4.39 4.63
N ASP A 53 -5.58 5.05 4.12
CA ASP A 53 -6.92 4.96 4.68
C ASP A 53 -7.53 3.55 4.50
N LEU A 54 -6.96 2.72 3.62
CA LEU A 54 -7.42 1.35 3.36
C LEU A 54 -6.72 0.30 4.24
N ILE A 55 -6.03 0.73 5.30
CA ILE A 55 -5.24 -0.19 6.13
C ILE A 55 -6.12 -1.25 6.80
N ASP A 56 -7.37 -0.95 7.11
CA ASP A 56 -8.28 -1.89 7.76
C ASP A 56 -8.83 -2.93 6.77
N GLU A 57 -9.00 -2.59 5.50
CA GLU A 57 -9.31 -3.51 4.42
C GLU A 57 -8.12 -4.43 4.13
N VAL A 58 -6.90 -3.88 4.15
CA VAL A 58 -5.66 -4.65 4.00
C VAL A 58 -5.52 -5.68 5.13
N LYS A 59 -5.81 -5.31 6.38
CA LYS A 59 -5.81 -6.25 7.53
C LYS A 59 -6.80 -7.41 7.36
N LYS A 60 -7.90 -7.22 6.63
CA LYS A 60 -8.91 -8.25 6.36
C LYS A 60 -8.54 -9.16 5.18
N ALA A 61 -7.59 -8.75 4.35
CA ALA A 61 -7.21 -9.49 3.16
C ALA A 61 -6.37 -10.72 3.49
N LYS A 62 -6.65 -11.82 2.79
CA LYS A 62 -5.89 -13.07 2.89
C LYS A 62 -4.72 -13.05 1.90
N ASN A 63 -3.75 -13.95 2.09
CA ASN A 63 -2.62 -14.14 1.17
C ASN A 63 -1.67 -12.95 1.02
N ILE A 64 -1.67 -12.03 1.98
CA ILE A 64 -0.64 -10.99 2.10
C ILE A 64 0.65 -11.65 2.62
N VAL A 65 1.75 -11.35 1.94
CA VAL A 65 3.12 -11.68 2.36
C VAL A 65 3.67 -10.57 3.25
N LYS A 66 3.40 -9.31 2.88
CA LYS A 66 3.88 -8.13 3.62
C LYS A 66 2.98 -6.93 3.32
N ALA A 67 2.69 -6.11 4.32
CA ALA A 67 2.04 -4.81 4.14
C ALA A 67 2.83 -3.76 4.92
N GLU A 68 3.11 -2.62 4.28
CA GLU A 68 3.94 -1.56 4.84
C GLU A 68 3.33 -0.21 4.50
N VAL A 69 3.39 0.74 5.45
CA VAL A 69 3.25 2.16 5.12
C VAL A 69 4.60 2.60 4.58
N MET A 70 4.60 3.04 3.33
CA MET A 70 5.77 3.63 2.69
C MET A 70 5.77 5.12 2.97
N GLU A 71 6.93 5.62 3.35
CA GLU A 71 7.17 7.03 3.62
C GLU A 71 8.22 7.56 2.64
N LEU A 72 7.85 8.58 1.87
CA LEU A 72 8.74 9.31 0.98
C LEU A 72 8.79 10.76 1.43
N SER A 73 9.73 11.08 2.32
CA SER A 73 10.01 12.46 2.69
C SER A 73 10.74 13.18 1.56
N ALA A 74 10.41 14.45 1.33
CA ALA A 74 11.15 15.31 0.40
C ALA A 74 12.63 15.48 0.80
N THR A 75 12.99 15.21 2.05
CA THR A 75 14.34 15.47 2.59
C THR A 75 15.17 14.24 2.90
N TYR A 76 14.63 13.02 3.11
CA TYR A 76 15.46 11.84 3.43
C TYR A 76 14.81 10.49 3.08
N HIS A 77 15.56 9.59 2.44
CA HIS A 77 15.23 8.17 2.28
C HIS A 77 15.35 7.42 3.62
N ARG A 78 14.26 7.28 4.39
CA ARG A 78 14.22 6.38 5.55
C ARG A 78 13.29 5.19 5.28
N GLN A 79 13.85 3.97 5.24
CA GLN A 79 13.08 2.73 5.31
C GLN A 79 12.57 2.56 6.74
N VAL A 80 11.25 2.54 6.93
CA VAL A 80 10.62 2.26 8.23
C VAL A 80 10.17 0.79 8.28
N MET A 81 10.50 0.11 9.39
CA MET A 81 10.47 -1.35 9.57
C MET A 81 9.10 -2.03 9.33
N GLY A 82 9.15 -3.23 8.75
CA GLY A 82 7.98 -4.10 8.58
C GLY A 82 7.54 -4.78 9.87
N ILE A 83 6.24 -4.81 10.13
CA ILE A 83 5.64 -5.53 11.24
C ILE A 83 5.48 -7.00 10.83
N THR A 84 6.17 -7.90 11.53
CA THR A 84 6.00 -9.35 11.40
C THR A 84 5.05 -9.83 12.49
N PRO A 85 3.83 -10.34 12.18
CA PRO A 85 3.07 -11.08 13.18
C PRO A 85 3.72 -12.45 13.38
N LEU A 86 4.06 -12.77 14.64
CA LEU A 86 4.44 -14.12 15.06
C LEU A 86 3.21 -15.02 15.06
N LEU A 87 3.41 -16.24 14.54
CA LEU A 87 2.48 -17.37 14.54
C LEU A 87 2.05 -17.75 15.97
#